data_AF-A0A6A5VBX1-F1
#
_entry.id   AF-A0A6A5VBX1-F1
#
_cell.length_a   1.000
_cell.length_b   1.000
_cell.length_c   1.000
_cell.angle_alpha   90.00
_cell.angle_beta   90.00
_cell.angle_gamma   90.00
#
_symmetry.space_group_name_H-M   'P 1'
#
loop_
_entity.id
_entity.type
_entity.pdbx_description
1 polymer ?
#
loop_
_entity_poly.entity_id
_entity_poly.type
_entity_poly.pdbx_seq_one_letter_code
_entity_poly.pdbx_strand_id
1 'polypeptide(L)'
;MRADLPNLATSGTSSGRAAPPNTQFTHSSQKRFRTAVLRVKSCKVHYPNTGIEQPDDRDYERGSRYCLSGLCGHVTTRDSGDDTFVPARHGVRDANVDSIVWDGLEDYAIPFHPTCFDIFYRLSRQRFGHVAFEALGDYLFANSDKDEVYRVSHDKNVDRSRDQWWDHISGCEYLAANPLFIPRLAPILKASVQHSPTFNPQASAFEVPDHHGKPDIFNTLTLELRLQVVPYLSSKEFATLRLASRTFRQLPISLWRDLLLQDMPFLSEVWSNEDPYSWTYATYDAVAAHELSDWREETRDIIRTYMSENLPAWVAHVDEILAQREGPGILQVSQAEVMKELVTCLPAAKTDWYHLYTEVTRNWSDLKGLRNRKRIWEDIGAVMPNLDKNVSVR
;
A
#
# COMPACT_ATOMS: atom_id res chain seq x y z
N MET A 1 -38.03 57.71 10.32
CA MET A 1 -38.83 56.69 9.62
C MET A 1 -38.28 55.33 10.03
N ARG A 2 -38.69 54.79 11.20
CA ARG A 2 -39.68 53.70 11.37
C ARG A 2 -39.37 52.52 10.43
N ALA A 3 -38.61 51.49 10.83
CA ALA A 3 -38.90 50.40 11.79
C ALA A 3 -39.92 49.37 11.26
N ASP A 4 -39.60 48.10 11.54
CA ASP A 4 -40.46 46.91 11.64
C ASP A 4 -40.53 45.91 10.47
N LEU A 5 -39.93 44.74 10.72
CA LEU A 5 -40.45 43.41 10.35
C LEU A 5 -41.58 43.05 11.33
N PRO A 6 -42.64 42.27 10.98
CA PRO A 6 -42.50 40.80 10.98
C PRO A 6 -43.45 39.96 10.08
N ASN A 7 -42.99 38.73 9.78
CA ASN A 7 -43.65 37.41 9.66
C ASN A 7 -45.19 37.26 9.48
N LEU A 8 -45.62 36.46 8.46
CA LEU A 8 -46.37 35.18 8.57
C LEU A 8 -47.19 34.83 7.29
N ALA A 9 -46.99 33.62 6.73
CA ALA A 9 -47.99 32.70 6.16
C ALA A 9 -47.28 31.51 5.45
N THR A 10 -47.05 30.36 6.12
CA THR A 10 -47.83 29.09 6.00
C THR A 10 -48.10 28.66 4.55
N SER A 11 -47.26 27.81 3.94
CA SER A 11 -47.29 26.32 3.97
C SER A 11 -48.51 25.70 3.27
N GLY A 12 -48.36 25.42 1.97
CA GLY A 12 -49.16 24.46 1.20
C GLY A 12 -48.28 23.29 0.76
N THR A 13 -48.70 22.09 1.14
CA THR A 13 -48.04 20.80 0.94
C THR A 13 -48.11 20.29 -0.50
N SER A 14 -46.99 19.81 -1.06
CA SER A 14 -47.01 18.72 -2.06
C SER A 14 -45.70 17.91 -2.05
N SER A 15 -45.80 16.71 -1.50
CA SER A 15 -45.00 15.49 -1.74
C SER A 15 -43.68 15.63 -2.52
N GLY A 16 -42.56 15.71 -1.79
CA GLY A 16 -41.22 15.40 -2.29
C GLY A 16 -40.67 14.19 -1.52
N ARG A 17 -40.39 13.09 -2.23
CA ARG A 17 -39.70 11.91 -1.69
C ARG A 17 -38.40 12.37 -1.01
N ALA A 18 -38.25 12.01 0.27
CA ALA A 18 -37.01 12.18 1.01
C ALA A 18 -35.88 11.45 0.29
N ALA A 19 -34.85 12.19 -0.11
CA ALA A 19 -33.56 11.61 -0.46
C ALA A 19 -32.95 10.98 0.81
N PRO A 20 -32.36 9.78 0.74
CA PRO A 20 -31.72 9.19 1.89
C PRO A 20 -30.52 10.05 2.32
N PRO A 21 -30.26 10.17 3.64
CA PRO A 21 -29.22 11.04 4.17
C PRO A 21 -27.84 10.60 3.68
N ASN A 22 -27.08 11.59 3.21
CA ASN A 22 -25.66 11.50 2.87
C ASN A 22 -24.90 10.59 3.82
N THR A 23 -24.24 9.58 3.27
CA THR A 23 -23.19 8.81 3.92
C THR A 23 -22.11 9.79 4.40
N GLN A 24 -22.17 10.13 5.68
CA GLN A 24 -21.07 10.77 6.38
C GLN A 24 -19.85 9.86 6.23
N PHE A 25 -18.88 10.29 5.42
CA PHE A 25 -17.53 9.78 5.51
C PHE A 25 -17.04 10.08 6.92
N THR A 26 -17.03 9.05 7.77
CA THR A 26 -16.54 9.19 9.13
C THR A 26 -15.03 9.43 9.10
N HIS A 27 -14.61 10.40 9.92
CA HIS A 27 -13.22 10.79 10.21
C HIS A 27 -12.27 9.61 10.56
N SER A 28 -12.80 8.40 10.78
CA SER A 28 -12.05 7.19 11.08
C SER A 28 -11.38 6.53 9.86
N SER A 29 -11.84 6.85 8.65
CA SER A 29 -11.28 6.27 7.40
C SER A 29 -9.96 6.92 6.96
N GLN A 30 -9.74 8.19 7.32
CA GLN A 30 -8.47 8.90 7.08
C GLN A 30 -7.36 8.54 8.09
N LYS A 31 -7.71 8.03 9.28
CA LYS A 31 -6.75 7.61 10.34
C LYS A 31 -5.89 6.38 9.99
N ARG A 32 -5.82 5.95 8.73
CA ARG A 32 -5.12 4.73 8.31
C ARG A 32 -3.98 4.95 7.33
N PHE A 33 -3.67 6.20 6.96
CA PHE A 33 -2.43 6.53 6.27
C PHE A 33 -1.36 6.79 7.32
N ARG A 34 -0.33 5.93 7.29
CA ARG A 34 0.79 5.94 8.22
C ARG A 34 2.00 6.40 7.43
N THR A 35 2.86 7.21 8.02
CA THR A 35 4.02 7.76 7.29
C THR A 35 5.31 7.25 7.91
N ALA A 36 6.23 6.83 7.07
CA ALA A 36 7.64 6.66 7.40
C ALA A 36 8.43 7.64 6.52
N VAL A 37 9.70 7.87 6.85
CA VAL A 37 10.56 8.74 6.06
C VAL A 37 11.84 8.03 5.66
N LEU A 38 12.36 8.42 4.50
CA LEU A 38 13.68 8.02 3.99
C LEU A 38 14.64 9.15 4.27
N ARG A 39 15.80 8.85 4.86
CA ARG A 39 16.80 9.86 5.21
C ARG A 39 18.22 9.39 4.91
N VAL A 40 19.16 10.33 4.86
CA VAL A 40 20.61 10.04 4.80
C VAL A 40 21.13 9.76 6.23
N LYS A 41 21.87 8.67 6.42
CA LYS A 41 22.47 8.26 7.70
C LYS A 41 23.48 9.28 8.26
N SER A 42 24.09 10.10 7.39
CA SER A 42 25.10 11.10 7.77
C SER A 42 24.57 12.52 8.00
N CYS A 43 23.25 12.72 8.11
CA CYS A 43 22.63 13.99 8.51
C CYS A 43 23.27 14.53 9.81
N LYS A 44 23.87 15.74 9.76
CA LYS A 44 24.67 16.31 10.85
C LYS A 44 23.90 16.96 12.00
N VAL A 45 22.59 17.21 11.88
CA VAL A 45 21.87 18.08 12.82
C VAL A 45 21.19 17.32 13.97
N HIS A 46 21.01 16.00 13.91
CA HIS A 46 20.44 15.22 15.02
C HIS A 46 21.24 13.95 15.31
N TYR A 47 22.16 14.06 16.28
CA TYR A 47 23.04 13.04 16.86
C TYR A 47 24.12 12.45 15.92
N PRO A 48 25.30 12.06 16.48
CA PRO A 48 26.40 11.58 15.66
C PRO A 48 25.97 10.32 14.92
N ASN A 49 26.15 10.35 13.61
CA ASN A 49 26.15 9.19 12.72
C ASN A 49 26.92 8.05 13.39
N THR A 50 26.21 7.13 14.05
CA THR A 50 26.91 6.02 14.70
C THR A 50 27.46 5.06 13.66
N GLY A 51 26.91 5.06 12.43
CA GLY A 51 27.20 4.04 11.42
C GLY A 51 26.83 2.64 11.90
N ILE A 52 26.11 2.52 13.02
CA ILE A 52 25.75 1.25 13.65
C ILE A 52 24.46 0.78 13.00
N GLU A 53 24.54 -0.38 12.34
CA GLU A 53 23.37 -1.11 11.88
C GLU A 53 22.49 -1.47 13.07
N GLN A 54 21.19 -1.23 12.96
CA GLN A 54 20.25 -1.64 13.99
C GLN A 54 19.83 -3.10 13.81
N PRO A 55 19.44 -3.79 14.90
CA PRO A 55 19.00 -5.19 14.82
C PRO A 55 17.82 -5.41 13.88
N ASP A 56 16.96 -4.42 13.70
CA ASP A 56 15.77 -4.44 12.82
C ASP A 56 16.05 -3.97 11.39
N ASP A 57 17.28 -3.55 11.07
CA ASP A 57 17.66 -3.17 9.70
C ASP A 57 17.49 -4.33 8.74
N ARG A 58 16.81 -4.07 7.63
CA ARG A 58 16.71 -5.01 6.53
C ARG A 58 18.03 -5.11 5.78
N ASP A 59 18.22 -6.22 5.08
CA ASP A 59 19.39 -6.52 4.26
C ASP A 59 19.74 -5.40 3.28
N TYR A 60 18.72 -4.74 2.70
CA TYR A 60 18.91 -3.60 1.79
C TYR A 60 19.17 -2.25 2.47
N GLU A 61 18.89 -2.12 3.76
CA GLU A 61 19.25 -0.92 4.56
C GLU A 61 20.70 -1.01 5.04
N ARG A 62 21.21 -2.23 5.27
CA ARG A 62 22.59 -2.50 5.70
C ARG A 62 23.57 -2.05 4.61
N GLY A 63 24.61 -1.32 5.01
CA GLY A 63 25.58 -0.72 4.08
C GLY A 63 25.06 0.43 3.19
N SER A 64 23.76 0.73 3.17
CA SER A 64 23.23 1.89 2.44
C SER A 64 23.55 3.20 3.15
N ARG A 65 23.70 4.30 2.39
CA ARG A 65 23.77 5.66 2.91
C ARG A 65 22.44 6.15 3.45
N TYR A 66 21.35 5.47 3.10
CA TYR A 66 20.02 5.82 3.53
C TYR A 66 19.53 4.87 4.61
N CYS A 67 18.56 5.33 5.41
CA CYS A 67 17.82 4.48 6.34
C CYS A 67 16.35 4.89 6.39
N LEU A 68 15.52 3.95 6.87
CA LEU A 68 14.11 4.19 7.12
C LEU A 68 13.90 4.62 8.58
N SER A 69 12.99 5.54 8.83
CA SER A 69 12.56 5.87 10.20
C SER A 69 11.64 4.79 10.77
N GLY A 70 11.24 4.96 12.05
CA GLY A 70 10.01 4.39 12.57
C GLY A 70 8.76 4.99 11.90
N LEU A 71 7.60 4.85 12.55
CA LEU A 71 6.34 5.42 12.07
C LEU A 71 6.05 6.77 12.69
N CYS A 72 5.41 7.64 11.91
CA CYS A 72 4.74 8.84 12.38
C CYS A 72 3.24 8.74 12.05
N GLY A 73 2.41 9.20 12.99
CA GLY A 73 0.95 9.17 12.85
C GLY A 73 0.42 10.17 11.81
N HIS A 74 1.10 11.32 11.68
CA HIS A 74 0.85 12.33 10.66
C HIS A 74 2.08 13.21 10.52
N VAL A 75 2.44 13.54 9.28
CA VAL A 75 3.46 14.55 8.98
C VAL A 75 2.78 15.91 9.04
N THR A 76 3.34 16.83 9.81
CA THR A 76 2.79 18.18 9.97
C THR A 76 3.13 19.05 8.75
N THR A 77 2.53 20.24 8.65
CA THR A 77 2.90 21.17 7.57
C THR A 77 4.33 21.66 7.81
N ARG A 78 5.06 21.95 6.73
CA ARG A 78 6.45 22.44 6.74
C ARG A 78 6.74 23.47 7.84
N ASP A 79 5.80 24.38 8.08
CA ASP A 79 5.99 25.50 9.01
C ASP A 79 5.72 25.13 10.49
N SER A 80 5.50 23.85 10.81
CA SER A 80 5.14 23.37 12.16
C SER A 80 6.28 22.75 12.96
N GLY A 81 7.48 22.62 12.38
CA GLY A 81 8.66 22.04 13.05
C GLY A 81 8.83 20.55 12.77
N ASP A 82 9.61 19.86 13.61
CA ASP A 82 9.99 18.47 13.40
C ASP A 82 8.86 17.50 13.78
N ASP A 83 8.73 16.41 13.01
CA ASP A 83 7.80 15.33 13.29
C ASP A 83 8.48 14.20 14.07
N THR A 84 7.76 13.64 15.05
CA THR A 84 8.24 12.54 15.88
C THR A 84 7.92 11.17 15.27
N PHE A 85 8.94 10.33 15.19
CA PHE A 85 8.90 8.96 14.69
C PHE A 85 9.18 7.96 15.82
N VAL A 86 8.40 6.88 15.83
CA VAL A 86 8.50 5.81 16.84
C VAL A 86 8.55 4.43 16.16
N PRO A 87 9.47 3.53 16.57
CA PRO A 87 10.60 3.78 17.47
C PRO A 87 11.60 4.76 16.85
N ALA A 88 12.46 5.33 17.69
CA ALA A 88 13.62 6.06 17.21
C ALA A 88 14.57 5.08 16.50
N ARG A 89 14.89 5.35 15.23
CA ARG A 89 15.80 4.53 14.43
C ARG A 89 17.07 5.29 14.10
N HIS A 90 18.20 4.59 14.14
CA HIS A 90 19.54 5.13 13.98
C HIS A 90 19.84 6.35 14.88
N GLY A 91 19.31 6.34 16.11
CA GLY A 91 19.50 7.43 17.06
C GLY A 91 18.66 8.67 16.77
N VAL A 92 17.69 8.58 15.85
CA VAL A 92 16.85 9.72 15.48
C VAL A 92 15.39 9.45 15.74
N ARG A 93 14.81 10.34 16.54
CA ARG A 93 13.41 10.35 16.93
C ARG A 93 12.62 11.42 16.16
N ASP A 94 13.21 12.59 15.96
CA ASP A 94 12.56 13.72 15.32
C ASP A 94 13.28 14.07 14.02
N ALA A 95 12.52 14.43 12.98
CA ALA A 95 13.08 14.80 11.68
C ALA A 95 12.26 15.92 11.03
N ASN A 96 12.95 16.79 10.29
CA ASN A 96 12.31 17.73 9.38
C ASN A 96 11.89 16.99 8.10
N VAL A 97 10.58 16.97 7.83
CA VAL A 97 10.00 16.14 6.78
C VAL A 97 9.47 17.02 5.66
N ASP A 98 10.00 16.81 4.46
CA ASP A 98 9.51 17.50 3.27
C ASP A 98 9.73 16.64 2.03
N SER A 99 8.81 16.77 1.07
CA SER A 99 9.03 16.19 -0.25
C SER A 99 10.00 17.05 -1.07
N ILE A 100 10.08 18.35 -0.77
CA ILE A 100 11.01 19.31 -1.38
C ILE A 100 12.20 19.52 -0.45
N VAL A 101 13.40 19.19 -0.91
CA VAL A 101 14.62 19.45 -0.14
C VAL A 101 15.13 20.85 -0.49
N TRP A 102 15.16 21.72 0.52
CA TRP A 102 15.72 23.06 0.43
C TRP A 102 17.24 23.03 0.72
N ASP A 103 17.93 24.16 0.56
CA ASP A 103 19.39 24.23 0.73
C ASP A 103 19.85 23.55 2.04
N GLY A 104 20.64 22.47 1.92
CA GLY A 104 21.07 21.63 3.05
C GLY A 104 20.49 20.21 3.03
N LEU A 105 20.88 19.39 2.03
CA LEU A 105 20.45 17.98 1.83
C LEU A 105 20.49 17.09 3.09
N GLU A 106 21.37 17.43 4.02
CA GLU A 106 21.59 16.68 5.24
C GLU A 106 20.41 16.80 6.22
N ASP A 107 19.58 17.84 6.16
CA ASP A 107 18.61 18.16 7.22
C ASP A 107 17.19 17.62 6.97
N TYR A 108 16.93 17.05 5.80
CA TYR A 108 15.59 16.65 5.37
C TYR A 108 15.40 15.15 5.29
N ALA A 109 14.19 14.70 5.61
CA ALA A 109 13.71 13.35 5.39
C ALA A 109 12.53 13.36 4.42
N ILE A 110 12.55 12.45 3.44
CA ILE A 110 11.53 12.37 2.39
C ILE A 110 10.40 11.45 2.85
N PRO A 111 9.15 11.91 2.93
CA PRO A 111 8.04 11.10 3.41
C PRO A 111 7.59 10.06 2.38
N PHE A 112 7.24 8.88 2.87
CA PHE A 112 6.52 7.87 2.09
C PHE A 112 5.60 7.03 3.00
N HIS A 113 4.54 6.46 2.44
CA HIS A 113 3.72 5.50 3.18
C HIS A 113 4.39 4.11 3.15
N PRO A 114 4.43 3.35 4.26
CA PRO A 114 4.98 1.98 4.26
C PRO A 114 4.33 1.08 3.21
N THR A 115 3.05 1.31 2.89
CA THR A 115 2.32 0.57 1.86
C THR A 115 2.75 0.93 0.43
N CYS A 116 3.22 2.16 0.19
CA CYS A 116 3.82 2.53 -1.10
C CYS A 116 5.22 1.92 -1.23
N PHE A 117 5.98 1.89 -0.13
CA PHE A 117 7.29 1.24 -0.09
C PHE A 117 7.18 -0.28 -0.32
N ASP A 118 6.14 -0.95 0.18
CA ASP A 118 5.90 -2.37 -0.11
C ASP A 118 5.74 -2.65 -1.61
N ILE A 119 5.04 -1.75 -2.32
CA ILE A 119 4.86 -1.87 -3.78
C ILE A 119 6.20 -1.67 -4.50
N PHE A 120 6.99 -0.67 -4.08
CA PHE A 120 8.36 -0.47 -4.57
C PHE A 120 9.22 -1.71 -4.31
N TYR A 121 9.18 -2.23 -3.08
CA TYR A 121 9.93 -3.40 -2.64
C TYR A 121 9.64 -4.61 -3.54
N ARG A 122 8.36 -4.91 -3.79
CA ARG A 122 7.95 -6.01 -4.68
C ARG A 122 8.39 -5.78 -6.12
N LEU A 123 8.17 -4.59 -6.67
CA LEU A 123 8.52 -4.29 -8.05
C LEU A 123 10.04 -4.29 -8.29
N SER A 124 10.79 -3.74 -7.34
CA SER A 124 12.25 -3.74 -7.34
C SER A 124 12.79 -5.17 -7.36
N ARG A 125 12.29 -6.05 -6.48
CA ARG A 125 12.73 -7.45 -6.48
C ARG A 125 12.36 -8.18 -7.77
N GLN A 126 11.16 -7.95 -8.29
CA GLN A 126 10.73 -8.55 -9.55
C GLN A 126 11.64 -8.13 -10.72
N ARG A 127 12.10 -6.88 -10.74
CA ARG A 127 12.89 -6.32 -11.84
C ARG A 127 14.39 -6.56 -11.70
N PHE A 128 14.94 -6.37 -10.50
CA PHE A 128 16.38 -6.36 -10.24
C PHE A 128 16.88 -7.60 -9.46
N GLY A 129 15.97 -8.46 -9.00
CA GLY A 129 16.29 -9.59 -8.10
C GLY A 129 16.60 -9.17 -6.66
N HIS A 130 16.71 -7.87 -6.38
CA HIS A 130 16.99 -7.28 -5.08
C HIS A 130 16.23 -5.96 -4.89
N VAL A 131 16.25 -5.41 -3.67
CA VAL A 131 15.66 -4.11 -3.38
C VAL A 131 16.70 -3.03 -3.65
N ALA A 132 16.49 -2.22 -4.69
CA ALA A 132 17.39 -1.15 -5.13
C ALA A 132 17.26 0.08 -4.23
N PHE A 133 17.43 -0.11 -2.92
CA PHE A 133 17.15 0.87 -1.87
C PHE A 133 18.06 2.09 -1.93
N GLU A 134 19.36 1.87 -2.11
CA GLU A 134 20.35 2.94 -2.30
C GLU A 134 20.02 3.79 -3.53
N ALA A 135 19.69 3.15 -4.65
CA ALA A 135 19.33 3.85 -5.90
C ALA A 135 18.01 4.64 -5.76
N LEU A 136 17.06 4.12 -4.98
CA LEU A 136 15.83 4.85 -4.65
C LEU A 136 16.15 6.12 -3.86
N GLY A 137 17.01 6.04 -2.85
CA GLY A 137 17.45 7.21 -2.11
C GLY A 137 18.16 8.23 -2.99
N ASP A 138 19.11 7.78 -3.82
CA ASP A 138 19.80 8.64 -4.79
C ASP A 138 18.79 9.37 -5.69
N TYR A 139 17.79 8.63 -6.20
CA TYR A 139 16.75 9.19 -7.06
C TYR A 139 15.87 10.21 -6.33
N LEU A 140 15.35 9.86 -5.16
CA LEU A 140 14.42 10.73 -4.42
C LEU A 140 15.08 12.04 -4.03
N PHE A 141 16.30 11.99 -3.49
CA PHE A 141 17.01 13.22 -3.12
C PHE A 141 17.45 14.03 -4.35
N ALA A 142 17.81 13.39 -5.47
CA ALA A 142 18.14 14.11 -6.70
C ALA A 142 16.93 14.77 -7.37
N ASN A 143 15.71 14.28 -7.13
CA ASN A 143 14.46 14.77 -7.72
C ASN A 143 13.52 15.39 -6.68
N SER A 144 14.12 15.94 -5.61
CA SER A 144 13.39 16.60 -4.51
C SER A 144 13.30 18.12 -4.70
N ASP A 145 13.42 18.62 -5.93
CA ASP A 145 13.08 20.00 -6.22
C ASP A 145 11.55 20.17 -6.39
N LYS A 146 11.11 21.43 -6.32
CA LYS A 146 9.68 21.77 -6.39
C LYS A 146 9.01 21.22 -7.65
N ASP A 147 9.66 21.29 -8.81
CA ASP A 147 9.03 20.96 -10.08
C ASP A 147 8.91 19.44 -10.27
N GLU A 148 9.90 18.68 -9.80
CA GLU A 148 9.91 17.21 -9.88
C GLU A 148 8.98 16.56 -8.85
N VAL A 149 8.84 17.13 -7.64
CA VAL A 149 7.86 16.66 -6.64
C VAL A 149 6.42 16.77 -7.16
N TYR A 150 6.12 17.80 -7.95
CA TYR A 150 4.82 17.93 -8.61
C TYR A 150 4.69 17.07 -9.88
N ARG A 151 5.60 16.13 -10.16
CA ARG A 151 5.48 15.19 -11.30
C ARG A 151 5.42 13.73 -10.87
N VAL A 152 5.33 13.47 -9.56
CA VAL A 152 5.43 12.13 -8.98
C VAL A 152 4.30 11.18 -9.43
N SER A 153 3.11 11.70 -9.78
CA SER A 153 2.01 10.88 -10.28
C SER A 153 1.53 11.33 -11.64
N HIS A 154 1.26 10.36 -12.52
CA HIS A 154 0.65 10.60 -13.84
C HIS A 154 -0.89 10.53 -13.79
N ASP A 155 -1.48 10.30 -12.61
CA ASP A 155 -2.93 10.23 -12.43
C ASP A 155 -3.54 11.63 -12.37
N LYS A 156 -4.41 11.93 -13.35
CA LYS A 156 -5.12 13.21 -13.46
C LYS A 156 -5.92 13.57 -12.20
N ASN A 157 -6.36 12.60 -11.40
CA ASN A 157 -7.07 12.88 -10.16
C ASN A 157 -6.12 13.32 -9.05
N VAL A 158 -4.86 12.87 -9.05
CA VAL A 158 -3.81 13.45 -8.17
C VAL A 158 -3.56 14.89 -8.56
N ASP A 159 -3.41 15.16 -9.86
CA ASP A 159 -3.20 16.52 -10.39
C ASP A 159 -4.35 17.48 -10.07
N ARG A 160 -5.58 16.97 -10.04
CA ARG A 160 -6.78 17.75 -9.70
C ARG A 160 -6.97 17.94 -8.21
N SER A 161 -6.46 17.02 -7.38
CA SER A 161 -6.60 17.06 -5.92
C SER A 161 -5.43 17.77 -5.24
N ARG A 162 -4.32 18.02 -5.93
CA ARG A 162 -3.15 18.68 -5.36
C ARG A 162 -3.26 20.20 -5.47
N ASP A 163 -3.15 20.89 -4.35
CA ASP A 163 -2.88 22.33 -4.25
C ASP A 163 -2.03 22.54 -2.98
N GLN A 164 -2.01 23.74 -2.40
CA GLN A 164 -1.49 23.98 -1.05
C GLN A 164 -2.09 22.99 -0.02
N TRP A 165 -3.33 22.57 -0.25
CA TRP A 165 -4.04 21.57 0.53
C TRP A 165 -4.52 20.45 -0.39
N TRP A 166 -4.76 19.26 0.18
CA TRP A 166 -5.33 18.16 -0.59
C TRP A 166 -6.86 18.30 -0.71
N ASP A 167 -7.35 18.42 -1.93
CA ASP A 167 -8.78 18.51 -2.21
C ASP A 167 -9.44 17.12 -2.28
N HIS A 168 -10.41 16.91 -1.39
CA HIS A 168 -11.21 15.68 -1.34
C HIS A 168 -12.34 15.68 -2.38
N ILE A 169 -11.99 15.41 -3.64
CA ILE A 169 -12.93 15.37 -4.76
C ILE A 169 -13.72 14.05 -4.79
N SER A 170 -15.04 14.14 -4.93
CA SER A 170 -15.91 12.96 -5.07
C SER A 170 -15.51 12.09 -6.28
N GLY A 171 -15.46 10.78 -6.08
CA GLY A 171 -14.97 9.80 -7.06
C GLY A 171 -13.46 9.55 -7.00
N CYS A 172 -12.70 10.38 -6.27
CA CYS A 172 -11.26 10.25 -6.09
C CYS A 172 -10.89 9.55 -4.76
N GLU A 173 -11.87 8.94 -4.07
CA GLU A 173 -11.63 8.34 -2.74
C GLU A 173 -10.66 7.16 -2.79
N TYR A 174 -10.42 6.59 -3.98
CA TYR A 174 -9.40 5.58 -4.17
C TYR A 174 -7.98 6.10 -3.91
N LEU A 175 -7.70 7.39 -4.11
CA LEU A 175 -6.38 7.98 -3.83
C LEU A 175 -6.03 7.83 -2.34
N ALA A 176 -7.04 7.90 -1.47
CA ALA A 176 -6.95 7.68 -0.03
C ALA A 176 -7.45 6.28 0.38
N ALA A 177 -7.37 5.27 -0.47
CA ALA A 177 -7.64 3.89 -0.07
C ALA A 177 -6.33 3.11 0.17
N ASN A 178 -6.25 2.31 1.23
CA ASN A 178 -5.05 1.52 1.51
C ASN A 178 -4.82 0.50 0.37
N PRO A 179 -3.64 0.51 -0.28
CA PRO A 179 -3.41 -0.34 -1.43
C PRO A 179 -3.12 -1.80 -1.07
N LEU A 180 -2.74 -2.13 0.17
CA LEU A 180 -2.47 -3.51 0.58
C LEU A 180 -3.67 -4.15 1.27
N PHE A 181 -4.23 -3.46 2.27
CA PHE A 181 -5.37 -3.95 3.05
C PHE A 181 -6.67 -3.55 2.39
N ILE A 182 -7.15 -4.40 1.47
CA ILE A 182 -8.33 -4.15 0.65
C ILE A 182 -9.46 -5.08 1.11
N PRO A 183 -10.42 -4.61 1.95
CA PRO A 183 -11.40 -5.49 2.59
C PRO A 183 -12.24 -6.33 1.62
N ARG A 184 -12.57 -5.78 0.45
CA ARG A 184 -13.35 -6.49 -0.57
C ARG A 184 -12.53 -7.43 -1.46
N LEU A 185 -11.20 -7.31 -1.46
CA LEU A 185 -10.34 -8.16 -2.28
C LEU A 185 -10.12 -9.53 -1.63
N ALA A 186 -9.86 -9.56 -0.32
CA ALA A 186 -9.55 -10.81 0.38
C ALA A 186 -10.65 -11.89 0.24
N PRO A 187 -11.96 -11.56 0.34
CA PRO A 187 -13.03 -12.52 0.06
C PRO A 187 -13.02 -13.04 -1.38
N ILE A 188 -12.76 -12.17 -2.38
CA ILE A 188 -12.67 -12.57 -3.80
C ILE A 188 -11.51 -13.56 -3.99
N LEU A 189 -10.33 -13.25 -3.43
CA LEU A 189 -9.16 -14.12 -3.51
C LEU A 189 -9.45 -15.49 -2.87
N LYS A 190 -10.03 -15.51 -1.66
CA LYS A 190 -10.39 -16.75 -0.95
C LYS A 190 -11.44 -17.57 -1.71
N ALA A 191 -12.48 -16.92 -2.23
CA ALA A 191 -13.54 -17.58 -3.01
C ALA A 191 -13.04 -18.18 -4.34
N SER A 192 -11.92 -17.65 -4.86
CA SER A 192 -11.29 -18.17 -6.08
C SER A 192 -10.48 -19.45 -5.85
N VAL A 193 -10.24 -19.86 -4.60
CA VAL A 193 -9.51 -21.09 -4.29
C VAL A 193 -10.48 -22.27 -4.21
N GLN A 194 -10.27 -23.26 -5.07
CA GLN A 194 -11.08 -24.46 -5.17
C GLN A 194 -10.57 -25.55 -4.23
N HIS A 195 -11.50 -26.09 -3.44
CA HIS A 195 -11.24 -27.18 -2.50
C HIS A 195 -11.70 -28.55 -3.01
N SER A 196 -12.46 -28.58 -4.12
CA SER A 196 -12.90 -29.85 -4.71
C SER A 196 -11.72 -30.65 -5.27
N PRO A 197 -11.62 -31.96 -4.97
CA PRO A 197 -10.60 -32.82 -5.58
C PRO A 197 -10.82 -33.01 -7.09
N THR A 198 -11.99 -32.67 -7.63
CA THR A 198 -12.30 -32.76 -9.07
C THR A 198 -11.93 -31.50 -9.85
N PHE A 199 -11.51 -30.43 -9.17
CA PHE A 199 -11.12 -29.21 -9.85
C PHE A 199 -9.84 -29.45 -10.66
N ASN A 200 -9.87 -29.07 -11.93
CA ASN A 200 -8.72 -29.14 -12.82
C ASN A 200 -8.53 -27.78 -13.50
N PRO A 201 -7.42 -27.05 -13.25
CA PRO A 201 -7.16 -25.78 -13.91
C PRO A 201 -6.91 -25.92 -15.42
N GLN A 202 -6.72 -27.15 -15.93
CA GLN A 202 -6.66 -27.45 -17.36
C GLN A 202 -8.05 -27.67 -17.99
N ALA A 203 -9.11 -27.76 -17.18
CA ALA A 203 -10.47 -27.82 -17.69
C ALA A 203 -10.88 -26.49 -18.33
N SER A 204 -11.87 -26.55 -19.22
CA SER A 204 -12.46 -25.37 -19.83
C SER A 204 -13.21 -24.53 -18.78
N ALA A 205 -13.00 -23.22 -18.80
CA ALA A 205 -13.78 -22.26 -18.00
C ALA A 205 -15.23 -22.09 -18.50
N PHE A 206 -15.57 -22.68 -19.65
CA PHE A 206 -16.87 -22.53 -20.32
C PHE A 206 -17.47 -23.87 -20.70
N GLU A 207 -18.80 -23.96 -20.62
CA GLU A 207 -19.55 -25.11 -21.12
C GLU A 207 -19.42 -25.23 -22.64
N VAL A 208 -19.42 -26.47 -23.13
CA VAL A 208 -19.37 -26.78 -24.55
C VAL A 208 -20.80 -26.87 -25.07
N PRO A 209 -21.26 -25.97 -25.96
CA PRO A 209 -22.56 -26.14 -26.60
C PRO A 209 -22.57 -27.40 -27.47
N ASP A 210 -23.71 -28.08 -27.60
CA ASP A 210 -23.84 -29.23 -28.51
C ASP A 210 -23.54 -28.82 -29.96
N HIS A 211 -22.86 -29.68 -30.73
CA HIS A 211 -22.25 -29.29 -32.02
C HIS A 211 -22.96 -29.86 -33.25
N HIS A 212 -23.50 -28.97 -34.09
CA HIS A 212 -23.87 -29.26 -35.48
C HIS A 212 -23.22 -28.22 -36.42
N GLY A 213 -22.18 -28.59 -37.18
CA GLY A 213 -21.54 -27.68 -38.15
C GLY A 213 -20.12 -28.08 -38.58
N LYS A 214 -19.55 -27.32 -39.55
CA LYS A 214 -18.17 -27.52 -40.02
C LYS A 214 -17.17 -27.25 -38.88
N PRO A 215 -16.07 -28.02 -38.77
CA PRO A 215 -15.04 -27.80 -37.77
C PRO A 215 -14.38 -26.43 -37.94
N ASP A 216 -13.93 -25.85 -36.82
CA ASP A 216 -13.18 -24.59 -36.82
C ASP A 216 -11.78 -24.80 -37.44
N ILE A 217 -11.28 -23.83 -38.20
CA ILE A 217 -9.98 -23.90 -38.88
C ILE A 217 -8.85 -24.06 -37.84
N PHE A 218 -8.97 -23.43 -36.67
CA PHE A 218 -7.95 -23.48 -35.64
C PHE A 218 -7.85 -24.84 -34.94
N ASN A 219 -8.80 -25.77 -35.19
CA ASN A 219 -8.66 -27.15 -34.74
C ASN A 219 -7.51 -27.88 -35.45
N THR A 220 -6.95 -27.35 -36.54
CA THR A 220 -5.74 -27.92 -37.16
C THR A 220 -4.48 -27.62 -36.35
N LEU A 221 -4.54 -26.68 -35.39
CA LEU A 221 -3.41 -26.34 -34.52
C LEU A 221 -3.42 -27.20 -33.25
N THR A 222 -2.24 -27.62 -32.81
CA THR A 222 -2.11 -28.30 -31.50
C THR A 222 -2.48 -27.34 -30.37
N LEU A 223 -2.76 -27.87 -29.17
CA LEU A 223 -3.11 -27.01 -28.03
C LEU A 223 -1.99 -26.02 -27.73
N GLU A 224 -0.75 -26.46 -27.75
CA GLU A 224 0.44 -25.65 -27.46
C GLU A 224 0.53 -24.45 -28.40
N LEU A 225 0.34 -24.64 -29.71
CA LEU A 225 0.36 -23.55 -30.69
C LEU A 225 -0.79 -22.57 -30.46
N ARG A 226 -1.97 -23.05 -30.05
CA ARG A 226 -3.10 -22.18 -29.70
C ARG A 226 -2.80 -21.37 -28.45
N LEU A 227 -2.21 -21.99 -27.43
CA LEU A 227 -1.85 -21.31 -26.19
C LEU A 227 -0.74 -20.27 -26.42
N GLN A 228 0.17 -20.49 -27.37
CA GLN A 228 1.19 -19.50 -27.73
C GLN A 228 0.62 -18.22 -28.35
N VAL A 229 -0.58 -18.25 -28.93
CA VAL A 229 -1.21 -17.04 -29.49
C VAL A 229 -1.75 -16.14 -28.39
N VAL A 230 -2.26 -16.72 -27.29
CA VAL A 230 -3.00 -16.00 -26.24
C VAL A 230 -2.20 -14.84 -25.62
N PRO A 231 -0.91 -14.99 -25.26
CA PRO A 231 -0.12 -13.89 -24.68
C PRO A 231 0.08 -12.68 -25.59
N TYR A 232 -0.14 -12.81 -26.90
CA TYR A 232 -0.02 -11.70 -27.85
C TYR A 232 -1.32 -10.91 -28.03
N LEU A 233 -2.41 -11.32 -27.37
CA LEU A 233 -3.71 -10.69 -27.47
C LEU A 233 -3.98 -9.86 -26.21
N SER A 234 -4.52 -8.66 -26.38
CA SER A 234 -5.18 -7.96 -25.28
C SER A 234 -6.42 -8.75 -24.81
N SER A 235 -6.89 -8.51 -23.59
CA SER A 235 -8.12 -9.14 -23.10
C SER A 235 -9.34 -8.89 -23.99
N LYS A 236 -9.42 -7.74 -24.65
CA LYS A 236 -10.48 -7.42 -25.62
C LYS A 236 -10.36 -8.24 -26.91
N GLU A 237 -9.16 -8.36 -27.46
CA GLU A 237 -8.91 -9.18 -28.66
C GLU A 237 -9.13 -10.66 -28.35
N PHE A 238 -8.69 -11.10 -27.18
CA PHE A 238 -8.95 -12.44 -26.68
C PHE A 238 -10.45 -12.72 -26.57
N ALA A 239 -11.22 -11.85 -25.92
CA ALA A 239 -12.67 -11.99 -25.84
C ALA A 239 -13.32 -12.04 -27.24
N THR A 240 -12.84 -11.23 -28.18
CA THR A 240 -13.32 -11.23 -29.57
C THR A 240 -12.98 -12.54 -30.29
N LEU A 241 -11.75 -13.04 -30.12
CA LEU A 241 -11.30 -14.32 -30.69
C LEU A 241 -12.15 -15.48 -30.17
N ARG A 242 -12.51 -15.47 -28.89
CA ARG A 242 -13.42 -16.48 -28.30
C ARG A 242 -14.83 -16.44 -28.89
N LEU A 243 -15.31 -15.27 -29.27
CA LEU A 243 -16.61 -15.14 -29.95
C LEU A 243 -16.53 -15.63 -31.40
N ALA A 244 -15.44 -15.31 -32.10
CA ALA A 244 -15.22 -15.61 -33.51
C ALA A 244 -14.81 -17.06 -33.79
N SER A 245 -14.04 -17.69 -32.90
CA SER A 245 -13.54 -19.06 -33.04
C SER A 245 -14.04 -19.95 -31.91
N ARG A 246 -14.63 -21.09 -32.29
CA ARG A 246 -15.07 -22.13 -31.36
C ARG A 246 -13.90 -22.83 -30.69
N THR A 247 -12.77 -22.98 -31.39
CA THR A 247 -11.56 -23.58 -30.84
C THR A 247 -11.03 -22.81 -29.63
N PHE A 248 -11.13 -21.49 -29.65
CA PHE A 248 -10.73 -20.64 -28.53
C PHE A 248 -11.84 -20.46 -27.47
N ARG A 249 -13.04 -21.04 -27.65
CA ARG A 249 -14.05 -21.05 -26.57
C ARG A 249 -13.66 -21.97 -25.42
N GLN A 250 -13.02 -23.10 -25.72
CA GLN A 250 -12.70 -24.18 -24.78
C GLN A 250 -11.29 -24.06 -24.20
N LEU A 251 -11.00 -22.92 -23.60
CA LEU A 251 -9.66 -22.62 -23.12
C LEU A 251 -9.49 -22.98 -21.64
N PRO A 252 -8.34 -23.56 -21.25
CA PRO A 252 -7.99 -23.88 -19.87
C PRO A 252 -8.15 -22.71 -18.91
N ILE A 253 -8.76 -22.93 -17.75
CA ILE A 253 -8.86 -21.94 -16.64
C ILE A 253 -7.49 -21.31 -16.34
N SER A 254 -6.41 -22.08 -16.40
CA SER A 254 -5.04 -21.64 -16.15
C SER A 254 -4.59 -20.42 -16.97
N LEU A 255 -5.11 -20.23 -18.19
CA LEU A 255 -4.70 -19.10 -19.05
C LEU A 255 -5.15 -17.74 -18.52
N TRP A 256 -6.16 -17.70 -17.66
CA TRP A 256 -6.64 -16.47 -17.06
C TRP A 256 -5.63 -15.92 -16.06
N ARG A 257 -4.72 -16.77 -15.57
CA ARG A 257 -3.56 -16.33 -14.80
C ARG A 257 -2.65 -15.45 -15.66
N ASP A 258 -2.38 -15.85 -16.90
CA ASP A 258 -1.51 -15.09 -17.79
C ASP A 258 -2.13 -13.73 -18.13
N LEU A 259 -3.45 -13.70 -18.36
CA LEU A 259 -4.21 -12.46 -18.54
C LEU A 259 -4.18 -11.58 -17.28
N LEU A 260 -4.28 -12.15 -16.07
CA LEU A 260 -4.12 -11.40 -14.83
C LEU A 260 -2.72 -10.78 -14.72
N LEU A 261 -1.67 -11.53 -15.06
CA LEU A 261 -0.30 -11.03 -15.02
C LEU A 261 -0.06 -9.90 -16.04
N GLN A 262 -0.71 -9.98 -17.20
CA GLN A 262 -0.62 -8.96 -18.25
C GLN A 262 -1.45 -7.71 -17.93
N ASP A 263 -2.72 -7.87 -17.58
CA ASP A 263 -3.66 -6.76 -17.39
C ASP A 263 -3.62 -6.15 -15.98
N MET A 264 -3.25 -6.95 -14.99
CA MET A 264 -3.26 -6.58 -13.57
C MET A 264 -1.95 -6.99 -12.86
N PRO A 265 -0.77 -6.57 -13.36
CA PRO A 265 0.52 -6.93 -12.75
C PRO A 265 0.65 -6.46 -11.30
N PHE A 266 -0.09 -5.41 -10.92
CA PHE A 266 -0.20 -4.91 -9.55
C PHE A 266 -0.94 -5.87 -8.58
N LEU A 267 -1.58 -6.94 -9.06
CA LEU A 267 -2.20 -7.96 -8.22
C LEU A 267 -1.14 -8.97 -7.75
N SER A 268 -0.32 -8.56 -6.78
CA SER A 268 0.84 -9.32 -6.28
C SER A 268 0.50 -10.71 -5.75
N GLU A 269 -0.73 -10.94 -5.29
CA GLU A 269 -1.19 -12.22 -4.74
C GLU A 269 -1.17 -13.37 -5.79
N VAL A 270 -1.05 -13.03 -7.08
CA VAL A 270 -0.99 -13.98 -8.21
C VAL A 270 0.43 -14.53 -8.45
N TRP A 271 1.47 -13.77 -8.08
CA TRP A 271 2.86 -14.05 -8.47
C TRP A 271 3.90 -13.90 -7.36
N SER A 272 3.58 -13.18 -6.28
CA SER A 272 4.47 -13.00 -5.14
C SER A 272 4.07 -13.95 -4.02
N ASN A 273 5.07 -14.52 -3.34
CA ASN A 273 4.90 -15.25 -2.08
C ASN A 273 5.46 -14.46 -0.89
N GLU A 274 5.81 -13.20 -1.10
CA GLU A 274 6.46 -12.38 -0.10
C GLU A 274 5.45 -11.71 0.83
N ASP A 275 5.73 -11.85 2.11
CA ASP A 275 5.09 -11.09 3.17
C ASP A 275 5.30 -9.59 2.95
N PRO A 276 4.27 -8.76 3.22
CA PRO A 276 4.47 -7.32 3.24
C PRO A 276 5.64 -6.84 4.10
N TYR A 277 6.17 -5.68 3.76
CA TYR A 277 7.19 -4.97 4.53
C TYR A 277 6.73 -4.77 5.99
N SER A 278 7.60 -4.98 6.97
CA SER A 278 7.24 -5.08 8.40
C SER A 278 6.44 -3.89 8.94
N TRP A 279 6.77 -2.67 8.50
CA TRP A 279 6.09 -1.47 8.96
C TRP A 279 4.72 -1.25 8.33
N THR A 280 4.34 -2.06 7.34
CA THR A 280 2.97 -2.07 6.81
C THR A 280 1.98 -2.65 7.81
N TYR A 281 2.41 -3.56 8.69
CA TYR A 281 1.52 -4.24 9.64
C TYR A 281 1.14 -3.35 10.82
N ALA A 282 2.11 -2.60 11.35
CA ALA A 282 1.97 -1.88 12.61
C ALA A 282 1.33 -0.50 12.47
N THR A 283 0.45 -0.12 13.41
CA THR A 283 -0.06 1.25 13.52
C THR A 283 0.90 2.11 14.34
N TYR A 284 0.94 3.41 14.04
CA TYR A 284 1.65 4.37 14.89
C TYR A 284 1.21 4.24 16.35
N ASP A 285 -0.10 4.25 16.62
CA ASP A 285 -0.62 4.15 18.00
C ASP A 285 -0.16 2.88 18.73
N ALA A 286 -0.10 1.74 18.04
CA ALA A 286 0.35 0.48 18.64
C ALA A 286 1.85 0.52 18.96
N VAL A 287 2.65 1.08 18.05
CA VAL A 287 4.09 1.25 18.24
C VAL A 287 4.36 2.28 19.33
N ALA A 288 3.73 3.45 19.30
CA ALA A 288 3.85 4.48 20.31
C ALA A 288 3.47 3.96 21.71
N ALA A 289 2.38 3.18 21.83
CA ALA A 289 1.98 2.57 23.09
C ALA A 289 3.02 1.57 23.63
N HIS A 290 3.73 0.89 22.73
CA HIS A 290 4.82 -0.03 23.05
C HIS A 290 6.09 0.73 23.49
N GLU A 291 6.47 1.79 22.77
CA GLU A 291 7.66 2.62 22.98
C GLU A 291 7.60 3.52 24.23
N LEU A 292 6.44 3.68 24.86
CA LEU A 292 6.31 4.34 26.17
C LEU A 292 7.17 3.69 27.30
N SER A 293 7.90 2.60 27.02
CA SER A 293 8.92 2.08 27.94
C SER A 293 10.13 3.01 28.09
N ASP A 294 10.46 3.83 27.09
CA ASP A 294 11.59 4.77 27.17
C ASP A 294 11.27 6.03 27.98
N TRP A 295 9.98 6.34 28.16
CA TRP A 295 9.48 7.33 29.11
C TRP A 295 9.88 7.00 30.57
N ARG A 296 10.31 5.75 30.83
CA ARG A 296 10.68 5.25 32.16
C ARG A 296 11.89 5.96 32.75
N GLU A 297 12.91 6.29 31.97
CA GLU A 297 14.14 6.86 32.54
C GLU A 297 13.99 8.36 32.82
N GLU A 298 13.46 9.12 31.86
CA GLU A 298 13.20 10.55 32.01
C GLU A 298 12.18 10.83 33.12
N THR A 299 11.11 10.04 33.18
CA THR A 299 10.06 10.20 34.20
C THR A 299 10.52 9.72 35.56
N ARG A 300 11.37 8.68 35.61
CA ARG A 300 12.01 8.27 36.85
C ARG A 300 12.84 9.40 37.44
N ASP A 301 13.61 10.12 36.62
CA ASP A 301 14.43 11.22 37.11
C ASP A 301 13.56 12.41 37.55
N ILE A 302 12.52 12.76 36.80
CA ILE A 302 11.54 13.79 37.22
C ILE A 302 10.85 13.40 38.54
N ILE A 303 10.33 12.17 38.67
CA ILE A 303 9.66 11.69 39.88
C ILE A 303 10.67 11.61 41.04
N ARG A 304 11.89 11.15 40.79
CA ARG A 304 12.96 11.13 41.80
C ARG A 304 13.28 12.53 42.31
N THR A 305 13.29 13.54 41.45
CA THR A 305 13.64 14.91 41.80
C THR A 305 12.49 15.67 42.45
N TYR A 306 11.26 15.49 41.98
CA TYR A 306 10.12 16.33 42.38
C TYR A 306 9.05 15.61 43.22
N MET A 307 9.02 14.27 43.21
CA MET A 307 7.96 13.45 43.82
C MET A 307 8.54 12.14 44.39
N SER A 308 9.65 12.25 45.13
CA SER A 308 10.50 11.11 45.53
C SER A 308 9.75 10.04 46.35
N GLU A 309 8.74 10.44 47.11
CA GLU A 309 7.85 9.60 47.90
C GLU A 309 6.96 8.69 47.04
N ASN A 310 6.68 9.09 45.80
CA ASN A 310 5.86 8.32 44.86
C ASN A 310 6.72 7.41 43.97
N LEU A 311 8.05 7.55 44.00
CA LEU A 311 8.97 6.77 43.19
C LEU A 311 8.82 5.24 43.39
N PRO A 312 8.70 4.70 44.63
CA PRO A 312 8.56 3.26 44.81
C PRO A 312 7.24 2.71 44.25
N ALA A 313 6.14 3.45 44.42
CA ALA A 313 4.82 3.06 43.91
C ALA A 313 4.77 3.15 42.38
N TRP A 314 5.37 4.19 41.81
CA TRP A 314 5.47 4.36 40.36
C TRP A 314 6.36 3.30 39.72
N VAL A 315 7.54 2.99 40.30
CA VAL A 315 8.41 1.91 39.81
C VAL A 315 7.68 0.57 39.82
N ALA A 316 6.99 0.23 40.91
CA ALA A 316 6.22 -1.01 41.00
C ALA A 316 5.10 -1.09 39.95
N HIS A 317 4.38 0.02 39.73
CA HIS A 317 3.32 0.08 38.73
C HIS A 317 3.85 -0.03 37.28
N VAL A 318 4.98 0.63 36.99
CA VAL A 318 5.63 0.53 35.68
C VAL A 318 6.20 -0.86 35.46
N ASP A 319 6.86 -1.45 36.44
CA ASP A 319 7.41 -2.81 36.35
C ASP A 319 6.27 -3.85 36.20
N GLU A 320 5.10 -3.63 36.79
CA GLU A 320 3.89 -4.45 36.55
C GLU A 320 3.38 -4.32 35.11
N ILE A 321 3.32 -3.09 34.57
CA ILE A 321 2.95 -2.85 33.16
C ILE A 321 3.97 -3.51 32.21
N LEU A 322 5.26 -3.46 32.52
CA LEU A 322 6.33 -4.06 31.73
C LEU A 322 6.37 -5.60 31.85
N ALA A 323 6.09 -6.16 33.02
CA ALA A 323 5.97 -7.61 33.21
C ALA A 323 4.78 -8.19 32.43
N GLN A 324 3.69 -7.42 32.27
CA GLN A 324 2.59 -7.78 31.36
C GLN A 324 2.96 -7.68 29.87
N ARG A 325 4.11 -7.07 29.54
CA ARG A 325 4.63 -6.87 28.18
C ARG A 325 5.76 -7.84 27.80
N GLU A 326 6.17 -8.77 28.68
CA GLU A 326 7.07 -9.87 28.30
C GLU A 326 6.37 -10.78 27.27
N GLY A 327 6.55 -10.46 25.99
CA GLY A 327 5.89 -11.10 24.86
C GLY A 327 6.56 -10.75 23.53
N PRO A 328 6.10 -11.33 22.41
CA PRO A 328 6.62 -11.01 21.08
C PRO A 328 6.51 -9.49 20.81
N GLY A 329 7.53 -8.91 20.18
CA GLY A 329 7.58 -7.46 19.92
C GLY A 329 6.39 -6.97 19.09
N ILE A 330 6.03 -5.69 19.21
CA ILE A 330 4.79 -5.14 18.61
C ILE A 330 4.64 -5.40 17.10
N LEU A 331 5.75 -5.42 16.36
CA LEU A 331 5.76 -5.75 14.94
C LEU A 331 5.35 -7.21 14.69
N GLN A 332 5.80 -8.15 15.52
CA GLN A 332 5.47 -9.57 15.41
C GLN A 332 3.99 -9.81 15.74
N VAL A 333 3.47 -9.15 16.79
CA VAL A 333 2.05 -9.19 17.15
C VAL A 333 1.20 -8.63 16.02
N SER A 334 1.57 -7.45 15.50
CA SER A 334 0.86 -6.79 14.40
C SER A 334 0.88 -7.63 13.12
N GLN A 335 2.02 -8.24 12.80
CA GLN A 335 2.15 -9.15 11.66
C GLN A 335 1.24 -10.36 11.83
N ALA A 336 1.29 -11.05 12.97
CA ALA A 336 0.49 -12.23 13.23
C ALA A 336 -1.02 -11.95 13.09
N GLU A 337 -1.49 -10.78 13.53
CA GLU A 337 -2.89 -10.40 13.39
C GLU A 337 -3.28 -10.13 11.94
N VAL A 338 -2.50 -9.32 11.23
CA VAL A 338 -2.77 -8.97 9.82
C VAL A 338 -2.73 -10.22 8.92
N MET A 339 -1.79 -11.12 9.17
CA MET A 339 -1.60 -12.34 8.38
C MET A 339 -2.75 -13.35 8.53
N LYS A 340 -3.64 -13.22 9.53
CA LYS A 340 -4.87 -14.04 9.62
C LYS A 340 -5.84 -13.73 8.50
N GLU A 341 -5.91 -12.47 8.08
CA GLU A 341 -6.89 -12.01 7.11
C GLU A 341 -6.30 -11.89 5.71
N LEU A 342 -5.03 -11.49 5.62
CA LEU A 342 -4.33 -11.22 4.38
C LEU A 342 -4.09 -12.51 3.57
N VAL A 343 -4.32 -12.40 2.26
CA VAL A 343 -3.89 -13.43 1.30
C VAL A 343 -2.63 -12.91 0.64
N THR A 344 -1.50 -13.56 0.82
CA THR A 344 -0.22 -13.15 0.22
C THR A 344 0.09 -13.89 -1.07
N CYS A 345 -0.41 -15.11 -1.23
CA CYS A 345 -0.18 -15.94 -2.42
C CYS A 345 -1.33 -16.91 -2.68
N LEU A 346 -1.72 -17.05 -3.95
CA LEU A 346 -2.74 -17.98 -4.41
C LEU A 346 -2.13 -19.32 -4.89
N PRO A 347 -2.69 -20.48 -4.48
CA PRO A 347 -2.18 -21.78 -4.90
C PRO A 347 -2.52 -22.05 -6.37
N ALA A 348 -1.51 -22.02 -7.25
CA ALA A 348 -1.77 -21.99 -8.69
C ALA A 348 -2.53 -23.20 -9.26
N ALA A 349 -2.32 -24.39 -8.69
CA ALA A 349 -3.02 -25.61 -9.09
C ALA A 349 -4.48 -25.68 -8.62
N LYS A 350 -4.87 -24.85 -7.64
CA LYS A 350 -6.19 -24.86 -7.01
C LYS A 350 -6.97 -23.57 -7.24
N THR A 351 -6.41 -22.61 -7.96
CA THR A 351 -7.08 -21.31 -8.15
C THR A 351 -7.90 -21.34 -9.43
N ASP A 352 -9.18 -20.99 -9.32
CA ASP A 352 -10.03 -20.66 -10.45
C ASP A 352 -9.68 -19.24 -10.93
N TRP A 353 -8.68 -19.18 -11.81
CA TRP A 353 -8.18 -17.92 -12.37
C TRP A 353 -9.22 -17.18 -13.20
N TYR A 354 -10.16 -17.90 -13.82
CA TYR A 354 -11.26 -17.30 -14.57
C TYR A 354 -12.23 -16.59 -13.62
N HIS A 355 -12.62 -17.25 -12.54
CA HIS A 355 -13.45 -16.65 -11.51
C HIS A 355 -12.76 -15.40 -10.92
N LEU A 356 -11.47 -15.50 -10.58
CA LEU A 356 -10.70 -14.36 -10.06
C LEU A 356 -10.68 -13.17 -11.01
N TYR A 357 -10.31 -13.38 -12.28
CA TYR A 357 -10.27 -12.31 -13.29
C TYR A 357 -11.64 -11.65 -13.44
N THR A 358 -12.69 -12.46 -13.49
CA THR A 358 -14.08 -11.98 -13.65
C THR A 358 -14.52 -11.16 -12.45
N GLU A 359 -14.32 -11.65 -11.23
CA GLU A 359 -14.76 -10.96 -10.01
C GLU A 359 -13.98 -9.67 -9.76
N VAL A 360 -12.67 -9.65 -10.00
CA VAL A 360 -11.89 -8.40 -9.89
C VAL A 360 -12.36 -7.37 -10.91
N THR A 361 -12.56 -7.78 -12.16
CA THR A 361 -13.02 -6.89 -13.24
C THR A 361 -14.43 -6.37 -12.96
N ARG A 362 -15.35 -7.24 -12.55
CA ARG A 362 -16.75 -6.89 -12.25
C ARG A 362 -16.88 -5.95 -11.07
N ASN A 363 -16.05 -6.13 -10.04
CA ASN A 363 -16.09 -5.33 -8.81
C ASN A 363 -15.10 -4.16 -8.83
N TRP A 364 -14.47 -3.83 -9.96
CA TRP A 364 -13.37 -2.87 -10.05
C TRP A 364 -13.67 -1.50 -9.41
N SER A 365 -14.88 -0.98 -9.60
CA SER A 365 -15.30 0.31 -9.03
C SER A 365 -15.21 0.33 -7.51
N ASP A 366 -15.47 -0.81 -6.88
CA ASP A 366 -15.58 -0.99 -5.44
C ASP A 366 -14.25 -1.40 -4.79
N LEU A 367 -13.28 -1.85 -5.60
CA LEU A 367 -11.94 -2.20 -5.16
C LEU A 367 -11.04 -0.96 -5.12
N LYS A 368 -11.46 0.06 -4.36
CA LYS A 368 -10.76 1.36 -4.25
C LYS A 368 -9.28 1.22 -3.90
N GLY A 369 -8.94 0.34 -2.95
CA GLY A 369 -7.53 0.09 -2.60
C GLY A 369 -6.75 -0.55 -3.75
N LEU A 370 -7.37 -1.44 -4.54
CA LEU A 370 -6.72 -2.04 -5.71
C LEU A 370 -6.52 -1.01 -6.83
N ARG A 371 -7.47 -0.09 -7.01
CA ARG A 371 -7.31 1.07 -7.90
C ARG A 371 -6.13 1.94 -7.48
N ASN A 372 -5.96 2.20 -6.17
CA ASN A 372 -4.79 2.92 -5.67
C ASN A 372 -3.50 2.15 -5.90
N ARG A 373 -3.52 0.82 -5.64
CA ARG A 373 -2.37 -0.06 -5.87
C ARG A 373 -1.94 -0.02 -7.33
N LYS A 374 -2.88 -0.06 -8.29
CA LYS A 374 -2.61 0.10 -9.72
C LYS A 374 -1.91 1.43 -10.01
N ARG A 375 -2.46 2.55 -9.51
CA ARG A 375 -1.86 3.88 -9.70
C ARG A 375 -0.43 3.93 -9.17
N ILE A 376 -0.22 3.51 -7.92
CA ILE A 376 1.11 3.52 -7.28
C ILE A 376 2.08 2.62 -8.04
N TRP A 377 1.62 1.45 -8.50
CA TRP A 377 2.41 0.55 -9.32
C TRP A 377 2.87 1.21 -10.63
N GLU A 378 1.98 1.92 -11.32
CA GLU A 378 2.29 2.64 -12.56
C GLU A 378 3.30 3.78 -12.30
N ASP A 379 3.08 4.58 -11.24
CA ASP A 379 3.97 5.69 -10.86
C ASP A 379 5.37 5.18 -10.49
N ILE A 380 5.46 4.15 -9.65
CA ILE A 380 6.74 3.52 -9.28
C ILE A 380 7.38 2.86 -10.50
N GLY A 381 6.60 2.18 -11.34
CA GLY A 381 7.07 1.53 -12.56
C GLY A 381 7.70 2.50 -13.56
N ALA A 382 7.22 3.75 -13.63
CA ALA A 382 7.81 4.80 -14.43
C ALA A 382 9.19 5.26 -13.91
N VAL A 383 9.43 5.15 -12.59
CA VAL A 383 10.72 5.49 -11.95
C VAL A 383 11.76 4.37 -12.11
N MET A 384 11.33 3.10 -12.17
CA MET A 384 12.22 1.94 -12.21
C MET A 384 13.36 2.01 -13.26
N PRO A 385 13.15 2.45 -14.51
CA PRO A 385 14.24 2.57 -15.49
C PRO A 385 15.35 3.55 -15.08
N ASN A 386 15.06 4.55 -14.24
CA ASN A 386 16.06 5.50 -13.75
C ASN A 386 16.92 4.89 -12.65
N LEU A 387 16.38 3.95 -11.88
CA LEU A 387 17.12 3.24 -10.84
C LEU A 387 18.13 2.27 -11.45
N ASP A 388 17.77 1.62 -12.55
CA ASP A 388 18.61 0.67 -13.29
C ASP A 388 19.96 1.28 -13.75
N LYS A 389 19.90 2.53 -14.20
CA LYS A 389 21.09 3.30 -14.61
C LYS A 389 22.05 3.56 -13.45
N ASN A 390 21.52 3.71 -12.24
CA ASN A 390 22.32 3.94 -11.04
C ASN A 390 22.87 2.64 -10.44
N VAL A 391 22.20 1.51 -10.69
CA VAL A 391 22.65 0.17 -10.27
C VAL A 391 23.83 -0.32 -11.14
N SER A 392 23.84 0.01 -12.44
CA SER A 392 24.85 -0.46 -13.40
C SER A 392 26.22 0.22 -13.29
N VAL A 393 26.36 1.25 -12.45
CA VAL A 393 27.57 2.10 -12.33
C VAL A 393 28.38 1.78 -11.06
N ARG A 394 27.93 0.84 -10.21
CA ARG A 394 28.61 0.46 -8.97
C ARG A 394 29.20 -0.93 -9.02
#